data_AF-A0A958U6J4-F1
#
_entry.id   AF-A0A958U6J4-F1
#
_cell.length_a   1.000
_cell.length_b   1.000
_cell.length_c   1.000
_cell.angle_alpha   90.00
_cell.angle_beta   90.00
_cell.angle_gamma   90.00
#
_symmetry.space_group_name_H-M   'P 1'
#
loop_
_entity.id
_entity.type
_entity.pdbx_description
1 polymer ?
#
loop_
_entity_poly.entity_id
_entity_poly.type
_entity_poly.pdbx_seq_one_letter_code
_entity_poly.pdbx_strand_id
1 'polypeptide(L)'
;MFKNYFKGLKAYAGTFSLIGKLGLWKYFFVPILISLVTAISIGLLAWGLSDNIGTLFAKIWVWEWGSETFRTISDFVAGIAIIAIGLVLYKHIILALSAPFMGVVSENIETHLTGRQIAQKPSQFLALLWRGIRVNIRNLLMELLFTIPVIIIGF
;
A
#
# COMPACT_ATOMS: atom_id res chain seq x y z
N MET A 1 29.26 -8.87 -17.54
CA MET A 1 28.29 -8.39 -16.52
C MET A 1 27.40 -7.27 -17.05
N PHE A 2 27.93 -6.18 -17.63
CA PHE A 2 27.14 -5.10 -18.27
C PHE A 2 26.07 -5.55 -19.28
N LYS A 3 26.38 -6.55 -20.13
CA LYS A 3 25.41 -7.14 -21.07
C LYS A 3 24.16 -7.74 -20.39
N ASN A 4 24.27 -8.22 -19.15
CA ASN A 4 23.14 -8.79 -18.42
C ASN A 4 22.23 -7.70 -17.85
N TYR A 5 22.77 -6.54 -17.45
CA TYR A 5 21.96 -5.38 -17.05
C TYR A 5 21.10 -4.87 -18.21
N PHE A 6 21.69 -4.71 -19.40
CA PHE A 6 20.95 -4.33 -20.60
C PHE A 6 19.90 -5.36 -21.01
N LYS A 7 20.18 -6.67 -20.86
CA LYS A 7 19.17 -7.72 -21.07
C LYS A 7 18.02 -7.61 -20.08
N GLY A 8 18.30 -7.32 -18.80
CA GLY A 8 17.27 -7.10 -17.78
C GLY A 8 16.35 -5.92 -18.13
N LEU A 9 16.92 -4.77 -18.47
CA LEU A 9 16.17 -3.58 -18.91
C LEU A 9 15.29 -3.88 -20.12
N LYS A 10 15.81 -4.59 -21.12
CA LYS A 10 15.05 -4.97 -22.31
C LYS A 10 13.94 -5.98 -21.99
N ALA A 11 14.15 -6.85 -21.01
CA ALA A 11 13.13 -7.80 -20.54
C ALA A 11 11.95 -7.07 -19.89
N TYR A 12 12.20 -6.04 -19.06
CA TYR A 12 11.14 -5.19 -18.49
C TYR A 12 10.30 -4.49 -19.57
N ALA A 13 10.93 -3.96 -20.62
CA ALA A 13 10.20 -3.37 -21.74
C ALA A 13 9.34 -4.40 -22.50
N GLY A 14 9.85 -5.64 -22.64
CA GLY A 14 9.10 -6.75 -23.23
C GLY A 14 7.85 -7.16 -22.43
N THR A 15 7.88 -7.01 -21.10
CA THR A 15 6.75 -7.34 -20.21
C THR A 15 5.49 -6.54 -20.53
N PHE A 16 5.62 -5.24 -20.86
CA PHE A 16 4.47 -4.42 -21.25
C PHE A 16 3.77 -4.95 -22.51
N SER A 17 4.54 -5.38 -23.52
CA SER A 17 3.99 -6.01 -24.73
C SER A 17 3.30 -7.34 -24.39
N LEU A 18 3.89 -8.12 -23.48
CA LEU A 18 3.35 -9.41 -23.04
C LEU A 18 2.01 -9.26 -22.30
N ILE A 19 1.88 -8.27 -21.43
CA ILE A 19 0.65 -7.94 -20.70
C ILE A 19 -0.50 -7.65 -21.69
N GLY A 20 -0.21 -6.88 -22.75
CA GLY A 20 -1.17 -6.59 -23.81
C GLY A 20 -1.58 -7.85 -24.60
N LYS A 21 -0.61 -8.67 -25.01
CA LYS A 21 -0.85 -9.90 -25.79
C LYS A 21 -1.68 -10.95 -25.02
N LEU A 22 -1.47 -11.06 -23.71
CA LEU A 22 -2.15 -12.03 -22.85
C LEU A 22 -3.46 -11.49 -22.24
N GLY A 23 -3.85 -10.23 -22.54
CA GLY A 23 -5.09 -9.64 -22.02
C GLY A 23 -5.11 -9.44 -20.49
N LEU A 24 -3.93 -9.33 -19.86
CA LEU A 24 -3.80 -9.33 -18.41
C LEU A 24 -4.20 -8.00 -17.74
N TRP A 25 -4.48 -6.96 -18.54
CA TRP A 25 -4.87 -5.62 -18.08
C TRP A 25 -6.04 -5.63 -17.08
N LYS A 26 -6.98 -6.56 -17.20
CA LYS A 26 -8.09 -6.71 -16.25
C LYS A 26 -7.61 -6.97 -14.81
N TYR A 27 -6.54 -7.74 -14.66
CA TYR A 27 -5.98 -8.08 -13.34
C TYR A 27 -5.18 -6.93 -12.72
N PHE A 28 -4.68 -5.98 -13.53
CA PHE A 28 -4.02 -4.76 -13.05
C PHE A 28 -5.03 -3.65 -12.71
N PHE A 29 -6.13 -3.57 -13.46
CA PHE A 29 -7.14 -2.52 -13.27
C PHE A 29 -7.81 -2.60 -11.88
N VAL A 30 -8.03 -3.81 -11.35
CA VAL A 30 -8.66 -3.99 -10.04
C VAL A 30 -7.81 -3.41 -8.90
N PRO A 31 -6.52 -3.77 -8.75
CA PRO A 31 -5.61 -3.09 -7.82
C PRO A 31 -5.53 -1.57 -7.98
N ILE A 32 -5.50 -1.08 -9.23
CA ILE A 32 -5.45 0.36 -9.52
C ILE A 32 -6.72 1.04 -8.99
N LEU A 33 -7.89 0.47 -9.27
CA LEU A 33 -9.16 1.01 -8.79
C LEU A 33 -9.22 1.02 -7.24
N ILE A 34 -8.80 -0.08 -6.60
CA ILE A 34 -8.74 -0.18 -5.14
C ILE A 34 -7.79 0.88 -4.56
N SER A 35 -6.63 1.08 -5.18
CA SER A 35 -5.68 2.12 -4.75
C SER A 35 -6.29 3.51 -4.85
N LEU A 36 -6.97 3.82 -5.95
CA LEU A 36 -7.60 5.12 -6.15
C LEU A 36 -8.69 5.38 -5.10
N VAL A 37 -9.58 4.40 -4.88
CA VAL A 37 -10.62 4.48 -3.84
C VAL A 37 -9.99 4.69 -2.47
N THR A 38 -8.96 3.91 -2.12
CA THR A 38 -8.29 4.02 -0.82
C THR A 38 -7.65 5.40 -0.62
N ALA A 39 -6.97 5.94 -1.65
CA ALA A 39 -6.37 7.26 -1.61
C ALA A 39 -7.42 8.37 -1.42
N ILE A 40 -8.52 8.30 -2.16
CA ILE A 40 -9.63 9.25 -2.02
C ILE A 40 -10.24 9.16 -0.62
N SER A 41 -10.47 7.95 -0.10
CA SER A 41 -10.98 7.76 1.26
C SER A 41 -10.06 8.38 2.31
N ILE A 42 -8.75 8.20 2.20
CA ILE A 42 -7.78 8.83 3.12
C ILE A 42 -7.85 10.36 3.01
N GLY A 43 -7.92 10.92 1.81
CA GLY A 43 -8.04 12.36 1.61
C GLY A 43 -9.33 12.93 2.20
N LEU A 44 -10.47 12.24 2.02
CA LEU A 44 -11.75 12.62 2.60
C LEU A 44 -11.74 12.52 4.13
N LEU A 45 -11.11 11.48 4.69
CA LEU A 45 -10.94 11.33 6.13
C LEU A 45 -10.02 12.42 6.70
N ALA A 46 -8.93 12.74 6.02
CA ALA A 46 -8.05 13.84 6.42
C ALA A 46 -8.83 15.17 6.43
N TRP A 47 -9.61 15.46 5.39
CA TRP A 47 -10.35 16.72 5.33
C TRP A 47 -11.52 16.79 6.33
N GLY A 48 -12.29 15.71 6.50
CA GLY A 48 -13.48 15.70 7.35
C GLY A 48 -13.23 15.38 8.84
N LEU A 49 -12.12 14.69 9.16
CA LEU A 49 -11.81 14.27 10.54
C LEU A 49 -10.69 15.09 11.18
N SER A 50 -9.96 15.90 10.39
CA SER A 50 -8.89 16.77 10.91
C SER A 50 -9.37 17.67 12.04
N ASP A 51 -10.51 18.33 11.90
CA ASP A 51 -11.04 19.25 12.91
C ASP A 51 -11.48 18.51 14.19
N ASN A 52 -12.01 17.29 14.05
CA ASN A 52 -12.41 16.46 15.19
C ASN A 52 -11.20 15.94 15.97
N ILE A 53 -10.11 15.58 15.28
CA ILE A 53 -8.88 15.16 15.93
C ILE A 53 -8.09 16.35 16.47
N GLY A 54 -8.07 17.46 15.75
CA GLY A 54 -7.42 18.69 16.17
C GLY A 54 -8.10 19.32 17.38
N THR A 55 -9.42 19.24 17.50
CA THR A 55 -10.13 19.61 18.75
C THR A 55 -9.82 18.68 19.92
N LEU A 56 -9.57 17.38 19.68
CA LEU A 56 -9.07 16.47 20.72
C LEU A 56 -7.67 16.84 21.18
N PHE A 57 -6.77 17.18 20.25
CA PHE A 57 -5.43 17.67 20.59
C PHE A 57 -5.45 19.04 21.27
N ALA A 58 -6.35 19.94 20.85
CA ALA A 58 -6.51 21.26 21.46
C ALA A 58 -6.92 21.16 22.94
N LYS A 59 -7.66 20.12 23.36
CA LYS A 59 -8.01 19.88 24.77
C LYS A 59 -6.82 19.55 25.67
N ILE A 60 -5.68 19.15 25.10
CA ILE A 60 -4.44 18.92 25.85
C ILE A 60 -3.83 20.26 26.31
N TRP A 61 -4.19 21.36 25.64
CA TRP A 61 -3.75 22.70 26.01
C TRP A 61 -4.66 23.28 27.10
N VAL A 62 -4.12 23.37 28.31
CA VAL A 62 -4.86 23.79 29.52
C VAL A 62 -4.88 25.32 29.71
N TRP A 63 -4.05 26.06 28.97
CA TRP A 63 -3.90 27.51 29.13
C TRP A 63 -4.84 28.31 28.19
N GLU A 64 -5.49 29.36 28.69
CA GLU A 64 -6.41 30.18 27.89
C GLU A 64 -5.69 31.06 26.83
N TRP A 65 -4.46 31.49 27.12
CA TRP A 65 -3.68 32.30 26.20
C TRP A 65 -3.23 31.47 25.00
N GLY A 66 -3.47 31.99 23.78
CA GLY A 66 -3.07 31.33 22.53
C GLY A 66 -3.87 30.07 22.18
N SER A 67 -4.97 29.78 22.88
CA SER A 67 -5.83 28.61 22.64
C SER A 67 -6.37 28.53 21.21
N GLU A 68 -6.70 29.68 20.61
CA GLU A 68 -7.15 29.77 19.21
C GLU A 68 -6.02 29.42 18.22
N THR A 69 -4.82 29.96 18.42
CA THR A 69 -3.64 29.65 17.59
C THR A 69 -3.22 28.20 17.75
N PHE A 70 -3.23 27.67 18.97
CA PHE A 70 -2.94 26.27 19.24
C PHE A 70 -3.95 25.33 18.59
N ARG A 71 -5.23 25.74 18.50
CA ARG A 71 -6.26 24.97 17.82
C ARG A 71 -5.99 24.88 16.32
N THR A 72 -5.69 25.99 15.64
CA THR A 72 -5.34 25.96 14.20
C THR A 72 -4.11 25.09 13.92
N ILE A 73 -3.09 25.17 14.79
CA ILE A 73 -1.90 24.31 14.68
C ILE A 73 -2.27 22.84 14.92
N SER A 74 -3.11 22.56 15.92
CA SER A 74 -3.56 21.22 16.25
C SER A 74 -4.38 20.59 15.13
N ASP A 75 -5.27 21.35 14.49
CA ASP A 75 -6.02 20.92 13.31
C ASP A 75 -5.05 20.59 12.16
N PHE A 76 -4.07 21.46 11.88
CA PHE A 76 -3.08 21.21 10.84
C PHE A 76 -2.22 19.96 11.11
N VAL A 77 -1.74 19.80 12.35
CA VAL A 77 -0.97 18.62 12.78
C VAL A 77 -1.82 17.35 12.74
N ALA A 78 -3.08 17.43 13.12
CA ALA A 78 -4.03 16.32 13.01
C ALA A 78 -4.21 15.87 11.56
N GLY A 79 -4.40 16.81 10.63
CA GLY A 79 -4.47 16.52 9.20
C GLY A 79 -3.23 15.79 8.68
N ILE A 80 -2.03 16.28 9.02
CA ILE A 80 -0.76 15.62 8.65
C ILE A 80 -0.67 14.21 9.26
N ALA A 81 -1.03 14.04 10.53
CA ALA A 81 -1.00 12.74 11.19
C ALA A 81 -1.95 11.73 10.53
N ILE A 82 -3.17 12.16 10.17
CA ILE A 82 -4.14 11.32 9.44
C ILE A 82 -3.57 10.91 8.08
N ILE A 83 -2.95 11.83 7.34
CA ILE A 83 -2.32 11.52 6.05
C ILE A 83 -1.15 10.54 6.23
N ALA A 84 -0.28 10.75 7.21
CA ALA A 84 0.88 9.89 7.47
C ALA A 84 0.44 8.46 7.83
N ILE A 85 -0.50 8.32 8.77
CA ILE A 85 -1.08 7.01 9.14
C ILE A 85 -1.81 6.40 7.95
N GLY A 86 -2.58 7.22 7.23
CA GLY A 86 -3.29 6.83 6.01
C GLY A 86 -2.35 6.28 4.94
N LEU A 87 -1.20 6.90 4.71
CA LEU A 87 -0.18 6.43 3.75
C LEU A 87 0.44 5.10 4.16
N VAL A 88 0.70 4.90 5.45
CA VAL A 88 1.16 3.60 5.97
C VAL A 88 0.09 2.54 5.70
N LEU A 89 -1.16 2.79 6.07
CA LEU A 89 -2.27 1.87 5.83
C LEU A 89 -2.48 1.62 4.34
N TYR A 90 -2.41 2.65 3.50
CA TYR A 90 -2.53 2.57 2.04
C TYR A 90 -1.55 1.55 1.44
N LYS A 91 -0.26 1.65 1.80
CA LYS A 91 0.77 0.69 1.38
C LYS A 91 0.36 -0.75 1.71
N HIS A 92 -0.07 -1.00 2.95
CA HIS A 92 -0.39 -2.35 3.41
C HIS A 92 -1.70 -2.88 2.82
N ILE A 93 -2.72 -2.04 2.66
CA ILE A 93 -4.00 -2.38 2.03
C ILE A 93 -3.76 -2.80 0.58
N ILE A 94 -3.03 -2.00 -0.20
CA ILE A 94 -2.75 -2.31 -1.60
C ILE A 94 -1.93 -3.57 -1.73
N LEU A 95 -0.91 -3.74 -0.90
CA LEU A 95 -0.03 -4.90 -0.99
C LEU A 95 -0.78 -6.19 -0.64
N ALA A 96 -1.67 -6.16 0.36
CA ALA A 96 -2.54 -7.27 0.69
C ALA A 96 -3.55 -7.59 -0.44
N LEU A 97 -4.22 -6.57 -0.96
CA LEU A 97 -5.29 -6.75 -1.96
C LEU A 97 -4.76 -7.05 -3.36
N SER A 98 -3.54 -6.62 -3.70
CA SER A 98 -2.92 -6.87 -5.01
C SER A 98 -2.24 -8.24 -5.12
N ALA A 99 -1.79 -8.81 -3.99
CA ALA A 99 -1.12 -10.10 -3.92
C ALA A 99 -1.80 -11.25 -4.70
N PRO A 100 -3.12 -11.46 -4.62
CA PRO A 100 -3.74 -12.58 -5.31
C PRO A 100 -3.86 -12.36 -6.82
N PHE A 101 -3.96 -11.11 -7.28
CA PHE A 101 -3.99 -10.78 -8.70
C PHE A 101 -2.61 -11.04 -9.34
N MET A 102 -1.53 -10.74 -8.62
CA MET A 102 -0.16 -11.03 -9.07
C MET A 102 0.09 -12.53 -9.27
N GLY A 103 -0.54 -13.39 -8.45
CA GLY A 103 -0.47 -14.85 -8.62
C GLY A 103 -1.05 -15.30 -9.97
N VAL A 104 -2.24 -14.80 -10.32
CA VAL A 104 -2.91 -15.11 -11.60
C VAL A 104 -2.12 -14.55 -12.80
N VAL A 105 -1.56 -13.35 -12.67
CA VAL A 105 -0.70 -12.76 -13.72
C VAL A 105 0.55 -13.61 -13.94
N SER A 106 1.22 -14.03 -12.87
CA SER A 106 2.42 -14.87 -12.95
C SER A 106 2.14 -16.20 -13.65
N GLU A 107 1.01 -16.84 -13.33
CA GLU A 107 0.62 -18.13 -13.92
C GLU A 107 0.36 -18.03 -15.43
N ASN A 108 -0.35 -16.99 -15.88
CA ASN A 108 -0.60 -16.78 -17.32
C ASN A 108 0.71 -16.52 -18.09
N ILE A 109 1.63 -15.77 -17.49
CA ILE A 109 2.95 -15.52 -18.08
C ILE A 109 3.78 -16.81 -18.12
N GLU A 110 3.81 -17.58 -17.04
CA GLU A 110 4.57 -18.84 -16.96
C GLU A 110 4.01 -19.91 -17.92
N THR A 111 2.69 -20.01 -18.03
CA THR A 111 2.04 -20.90 -19.01
C THR A 111 2.41 -20.51 -20.43
N HIS A 112 2.43 -19.21 -20.75
CA HIS A 112 2.83 -18.72 -22.08
C HIS A 112 4.31 -18.97 -22.40
N LEU A 113 5.20 -18.84 -21.41
CA LEU A 113 6.64 -19.02 -21.61
C LEU A 113 7.08 -20.50 -21.65
N THR A 114 6.41 -21.35 -20.86
CA THR A 114 6.83 -22.75 -20.65
C THR A 114 5.97 -23.76 -21.42
N GLY A 115 4.80 -23.34 -21.91
CA GLY A 115 3.83 -24.21 -22.60
C GLY A 115 3.18 -25.29 -21.72
N ARG A 116 3.48 -25.31 -20.41
CA ARG A 116 2.89 -26.24 -19.45
C ARG A 116 1.66 -25.57 -18.84
N GLN A 117 0.51 -26.26 -18.88
CA GLN A 117 -0.66 -25.80 -18.12
C GLN A 117 -0.41 -26.05 -16.64
N ILE A 118 -0.10 -24.98 -15.92
CA ILE A 118 -0.17 -24.96 -14.47
C ILE A 118 -1.65 -24.70 -14.18
N ALA A 119 -2.33 -25.67 -13.58
CA ALA A 119 -3.72 -25.50 -13.18
C ALA A 119 -3.75 -25.19 -11.68
N GLN A 120 -3.76 -23.91 -11.31
CA GLN A 120 -4.19 -23.53 -9.95
C GLN A 120 -5.70 -23.75 -9.83
N LYS A 121 -6.12 -24.47 -8.78
CA LYS A 121 -7.54 -24.69 -8.51
C LYS A 121 -8.17 -23.36 -8.06
N PRO A 122 -9.37 -22.97 -8.53
CA PRO A 122 -10.01 -21.68 -8.22
C PRO A 122 -10.25 -21.43 -6.72
N SER A 123 -10.16 -22.46 -5.87
CA SER A 123 -10.19 -22.34 -4.42
C SER A 123 -8.94 -21.67 -3.79
N GLN A 124 -7.91 -21.30 -4.56
CA GLN A 124 -6.65 -20.74 -4.03
C GLN A 124 -6.64 -19.22 -3.84
N PHE A 125 -7.55 -18.44 -4.43
CA PHE A 125 -7.52 -16.96 -4.34
C PHE A 125 -7.64 -16.46 -2.90
N LEU A 126 -8.66 -16.92 -2.16
CA LEU A 126 -8.88 -16.57 -0.75
C LEU A 126 -7.76 -17.10 0.16
N ALA A 127 -7.24 -18.30 -0.11
CA ALA A 127 -6.14 -18.87 0.66
C ALA A 127 -4.82 -18.08 0.45
N LEU A 128 -4.55 -17.63 -0.77
CA LEU A 128 -3.41 -16.78 -1.10
C LEU A 128 -3.56 -15.37 -0.52
N LEU A 129 -4.75 -14.80 -0.55
CA LEU A 129 -5.07 -13.55 0.14
C LEU A 129 -4.81 -13.66 1.64
N TRP A 130 -5.36 -14.68 2.29
CA TRP A 130 -5.19 -14.90 3.73
C TRP A 130 -3.72 -15.09 4.09
N ARG A 131 -2.97 -15.87 3.28
CA ARG A 131 -1.52 -16.05 3.46
C ARG A 131 -0.77 -14.73 3.29
N GLY A 132 -1.11 -13.95 2.25
CA GLY A 132 -0.51 -12.64 1.98
C GLY A 132 -0.76 -11.64 3.11
N ILE A 133 -2.01 -11.51 3.55
CA ILE A 133 -2.42 -10.66 4.69
C ILE A 133 -1.63 -11.05 5.94
N ARG A 134 -1.59 -12.35 6.29
CA ARG A 134 -0.88 -12.84 7.48
C ARG A 134 0.62 -12.51 7.43
N VAL A 135 1.26 -12.69 6.28
CA VAL A 135 2.68 -12.37 6.09
C VAL A 135 2.93 -10.86 6.18
N ASN A 136 2.04 -10.05 5.60
CA ASN A 136 2.17 -8.60 5.64
C ASN A 136 1.95 -8.01 7.03
N ILE A 137 0.98 -8.52 7.78
CA ILE A 137 0.77 -8.11 9.18
C ILE A 137 2.00 -8.45 10.00
N ARG A 138 2.56 -9.67 9.82
CA ARG A 138 3.81 -10.04 10.47
C ARG A 138 4.92 -9.07 10.09
N ASN A 139 5.14 -8.82 8.81
CA ASN A 139 6.20 -7.90 8.37
C ASN A 139 6.02 -6.48 8.91
N LEU A 140 4.79 -5.96 8.94
CA LEU A 140 4.48 -4.65 9.53
C LEU A 140 4.82 -4.61 11.03
N LEU A 141 4.48 -5.66 11.79
CA LEU A 141 4.81 -5.73 13.21
C LEU A 141 6.33 -5.75 13.42
N MET A 142 7.07 -6.50 12.61
CA MET A 142 8.53 -6.51 12.65
C MET A 142 9.11 -5.15 12.24
N GLU A 143 8.59 -4.53 11.18
CA GLU A 143 9.01 -3.20 10.73
C GLU A 143 8.83 -2.17 11.84
N LEU A 144 7.67 -2.14 12.52
CA LEU A 144 7.44 -1.24 13.65
C LEU A 144 8.36 -1.56 14.85
N LEU A 145 8.51 -2.84 15.19
CA LEU A 145 9.32 -3.27 16.34
C LEU A 145 10.80 -2.92 16.19
N PHE A 146 11.35 -3.01 14.97
CA PHE A 146 12.77 -2.69 14.71
C PHE A 146 12.99 -1.22 14.34
N THR A 147 12.06 -0.58 13.64
CA THR A 147 12.23 0.81 13.19
C THR A 147 12.11 1.80 14.35
N ILE A 148 11.20 1.58 15.30
CA ILE A 148 11.02 2.48 16.46
C ILE A 148 12.32 2.59 17.30
N PRO A 149 12.97 1.49 17.73
CA PRO A 149 14.24 1.56 18.46
C PRO A 149 15.37 2.20 17.66
N VAL A 150 15.46 1.91 16.36
CA VAL A 150 16.51 2.48 15.49
C VAL A 150 16.37 3.99 15.38
N ILE A 151 15.14 4.51 15.27
CA ILE A 151 14.88 5.95 15.27
C ILE A 151 15.26 6.58 16.62
N ILE A 152 14.95 5.92 17.74
CA ILE A 152 15.26 6.42 19.08
C ILE A 152 16.78 6.45 19.34
N ILE A 153 17.54 5.45 18.86
CA ILE A 153 19.00 5.40 19.02
C ILE A 153 19.72 6.32 18.01
N GLY A 154 19.11 6.53 16.84
CA GLY A 154 19.68 7.34 15.77
C GLY A 154 19.50 8.85 15.94
N PHE A 155 18.69 9.29 16.92
CA PHE A 155 18.51 10.69 17.31
C PHE A 155 19.32 10.99 18.57
#